data_AF-A0A519VZG2-F1
#
_entry.id   AF-A0A519VZG2-F1
#
_cell.length_a   1.000
_cell.length_b   1.000
_cell.length_c   1.000
_cell.angle_alpha   90.00
_cell.angle_beta   90.00
_cell.angle_gamma   90.00
#
_symmetry.space_group_name_H-M   'P 1'
#
loop_
_entity.id
_entity.type
_entity.pdbx_description
1 polymer ?
#
loop_
_entity_poly.entity_id
_entity_poly.type
_entity_poly.pdbx_seq_one_letter_code
_entity_poly.pdbx_strand_id
1 'polypeptide(L)'
;ESGVYILPLIARLQKPLITIFHTILKDPNHMQLTVLREIAKYSSRIVVMSHRAVGFLTSIYGIPYHKIQLIEHGVPDLEPKDNNPVKNSIAFKGKKVLFTFGLISRNKGLETVIEALPAIVAQNPNVMYVILGTTHPGVIRNSGEEYRDSLKRLAKNLNVEDNLTFINKFVSEEELHDYLTACDMYITPYLNAAQITSGTLSYAVGAGAAVVSTPYWHAEELLADNRGKLFDFKKSDQLAEIVNELFADESKLKELKANAFEYGLHLRWPSTGDVFVDVLNEAIDKYLSEKETGGKPIIDPDIMPAFNLAHIQRLTDDTGIVQHAKYGIPNLKEGYCVDDNARALILTILAYQQNKSKVALELLPIYLSYIQYMQCDNGNFRNFLSFRREYLDEIGTEDSFGRTIWSLGYLINNAPNNSYREFAKELFLKSVPHFKDLKHLRGLA
;
A
#
# COMPACT_ATOMS: atom_id res chain seq x y z
N GLU A 1 -10.61 -17.37 7.76
CA GLU A 1 -10.49 -17.15 6.30
C GLU A 1 -11.03 -15.79 5.86
N SER A 2 -12.25 -15.38 6.25
CA SER A 2 -12.81 -14.07 5.85
C SER A 2 -12.58 -12.92 6.87
N GLY A 3 -11.53 -13.01 7.70
CA GLY A 3 -11.19 -11.93 8.63
C GLY A 3 -12.04 -11.83 9.91
N VAL A 4 -12.87 -12.83 10.25
CA VAL A 4 -13.78 -12.83 11.42
C VAL A 4 -13.11 -12.45 12.76
N TYR A 5 -11.82 -12.76 12.94
CA TYR A 5 -11.07 -12.43 14.16
C TYR A 5 -10.82 -10.92 14.35
N ILE A 6 -11.13 -10.06 13.38
CA ILE A 6 -11.12 -8.61 13.58
C ILE A 6 -12.29 -8.13 14.43
N LEU A 7 -13.43 -8.86 14.41
CA LEU A 7 -14.65 -8.43 15.10
C LEU A 7 -14.45 -8.38 16.63
N PRO A 8 -13.81 -9.36 17.30
CA PRO A 8 -13.52 -9.27 18.73
C PRO A 8 -12.57 -8.12 19.11
N LEU A 9 -11.70 -7.67 18.20
CA LEU A 9 -10.87 -6.48 18.41
C LEU A 9 -11.76 -5.22 18.35
N ILE A 10 -12.55 -5.08 17.29
CA ILE A 10 -13.50 -3.97 17.11
C ILE A 10 -14.44 -3.87 18.31
N ALA A 11 -14.92 -5.01 18.82
CA ALA A 11 -15.80 -5.07 19.98
C ALA A 11 -15.19 -4.50 21.27
N ARG A 12 -13.85 -4.56 21.40
CA ARG A 12 -13.13 -4.10 22.60
C ARG A 12 -12.58 -2.68 22.45
N LEU A 13 -12.73 -2.05 21.28
CA LEU A 13 -12.24 -0.69 21.06
C LEU A 13 -13.00 0.31 21.93
N GLN A 14 -12.24 1.13 22.67
CA GLN A 14 -12.73 2.27 23.46
C GLN A 14 -12.46 3.61 22.77
N LYS A 15 -12.36 3.57 21.44
CA LYS A 15 -12.04 4.70 20.56
C LYS A 15 -12.94 4.62 19.32
N PRO A 16 -13.26 5.76 18.66
CA PRO A 16 -13.98 5.73 17.40
C PRO A 16 -13.23 4.89 16.37
N LEU A 17 -13.98 4.05 15.64
CA LEU A 17 -13.46 3.30 14.50
C LEU A 17 -13.83 4.02 13.20
N ILE A 18 -12.85 4.28 12.35
CA ILE A 18 -13.06 4.61 10.93
C ILE A 18 -12.54 3.43 10.13
N THR A 19 -13.29 3.01 9.12
CA THR A 19 -12.91 1.86 8.28
C THR A 19 -12.79 2.29 6.84
N ILE A 20 -11.66 1.98 6.21
CA ILE A 20 -11.43 2.23 4.79
C ILE A 20 -11.51 0.89 4.05
N PHE A 21 -12.49 0.73 3.16
CA PHE A 21 -12.59 -0.48 2.33
C PHE A 21 -11.93 -0.25 0.97
N HIS A 22 -10.71 -0.76 0.81
CA HIS A 22 -9.98 -0.70 -0.47
C HIS A 22 -10.56 -1.63 -1.55
N THR A 23 -11.27 -2.68 -1.14
CA THR A 23 -11.93 -3.62 -2.05
C THR A 23 -13.31 -3.95 -1.52
N ILE A 24 -14.32 -3.82 -2.38
CA ILE A 24 -15.71 -4.20 -2.09
C ILE A 24 -16.17 -5.13 -3.21
N LEU A 25 -16.63 -6.32 -2.84
CA LEU A 25 -17.03 -7.34 -3.79
C LEU A 25 -18.48 -7.10 -4.23
N LYS A 26 -18.73 -7.25 -5.52
CA LYS A 26 -20.10 -7.26 -6.06
C LYS A 26 -20.87 -8.51 -5.60
N ASP A 27 -20.18 -9.66 -5.56
CA ASP A 27 -20.77 -10.95 -5.23
C ASP A 27 -20.06 -11.56 -4.01
N PRO A 28 -20.24 -11.01 -2.79
CA PRO A 28 -19.63 -11.56 -1.59
C PRO A 28 -20.29 -12.89 -1.20
N ASN A 29 -19.49 -13.82 -0.68
CA ASN A 29 -20.06 -14.98 0.01
C ASN A 29 -20.71 -14.55 1.34
N HIS A 30 -21.53 -15.42 1.92
CA HIS A 30 -22.27 -15.14 3.16
C HIS A 30 -21.37 -14.61 4.29
N MET A 31 -20.15 -15.15 4.42
CA MET A 31 -19.25 -14.77 5.48
C MET A 31 -18.56 -13.43 5.25
N GLN A 32 -18.15 -13.14 4.01
CA GLN A 32 -17.65 -11.83 3.62
C GLN A 32 -18.72 -10.74 3.82
N LEU A 33 -19.97 -11.02 3.43
CA LEU A 33 -21.11 -10.12 3.63
C LEU A 33 -21.32 -9.82 5.12
N THR A 34 -21.39 -10.87 5.95
CA THR A 34 -21.64 -10.74 7.39
C THR A 34 -20.52 -9.98 8.09
N VAL A 35 -19.26 -10.33 7.84
CA VAL A 35 -18.11 -9.68 8.47
C VAL A 35 -18.04 -8.21 8.08
N LEU A 36 -18.24 -7.86 6.81
CA LEU A 36 -18.20 -6.46 6.37
C LEU A 36 -19.31 -5.64 7.02
N ARG A 37 -20.54 -6.19 7.11
CA ARG A 37 -21.67 -5.52 7.77
C ARG A 37 -21.42 -5.30 9.26
N GLU A 38 -20.84 -6.27 9.96
CA GLU A 38 -20.47 -6.10 11.36
C GLU A 38 -19.38 -5.04 11.54
N ILE A 39 -18.34 -5.02 10.71
CA ILE A 39 -17.35 -3.93 10.73
C ILE A 39 -18.06 -2.58 10.54
N ALA A 40 -18.85 -2.45 9.48
CA ALA A 40 -19.59 -1.24 9.13
C ALA A 40 -20.54 -0.75 10.25
N LYS A 41 -21.12 -1.68 11.01
CA LYS A 41 -21.99 -1.37 12.15
C LYS A 41 -21.23 -0.61 13.24
N TYR A 42 -20.00 -1.01 13.55
CA TYR A 42 -19.17 -0.40 14.58
C TYR A 42 -18.29 0.75 14.07
N SER A 43 -18.12 0.88 12.75
CA SER A 43 -17.48 2.06 12.16
C SER A 43 -18.35 3.31 12.38
N SER A 44 -17.74 4.37 12.89
CA SER A 44 -18.31 5.72 12.98
C SER A 44 -18.53 6.29 11.58
N ARG A 45 -17.54 6.07 10.71
CA ARG A 45 -17.52 6.41 9.29
C ARG A 45 -16.85 5.28 8.49
N ILE A 46 -17.31 5.09 7.26
CA ILE A 46 -16.77 4.14 6.30
C ILE A 46 -16.28 4.92 5.10
N VAL A 47 -15.01 4.83 4.79
CA VAL A 47 -14.40 5.51 3.65
C VAL A 47 -14.29 4.54 2.48
N VAL A 48 -14.71 5.01 1.31
CA VAL A 48 -14.53 4.34 0.02
C VAL A 48 -14.04 5.34 -1.02
N MET A 49 -13.51 4.82 -2.14
CA MET A 49 -12.79 5.62 -3.14
C MET A 49 -13.51 5.71 -4.50
N SER A 50 -14.74 5.20 -4.61
CA SER A 50 -15.54 5.29 -5.84
C SER A 50 -17.04 5.29 -5.56
N HIS A 51 -17.81 5.93 -6.42
CA HIS A 51 -19.27 5.93 -6.37
C HIS A 51 -19.83 4.52 -6.56
N ARG A 52 -19.19 3.68 -7.38
CA ARG A 52 -19.52 2.26 -7.51
C ARG A 52 -19.43 1.53 -6.17
N ALA A 53 -18.41 1.82 -5.37
CA ALA A 53 -18.27 1.26 -4.03
C ALA A 53 -19.38 1.73 -3.10
N VAL A 54 -19.76 3.02 -3.14
CA VAL A 54 -20.93 3.54 -2.40
C VAL A 54 -22.20 2.78 -2.80
N GLY A 55 -22.40 2.57 -4.10
CA GLY A 55 -23.51 1.79 -4.64
C GLY A 55 -23.53 0.35 -4.13
N PHE A 56 -22.38 -0.33 -4.08
CA PHE A 56 -22.29 -1.68 -3.54
C PHE A 56 -22.60 -1.72 -2.04
N LEU A 57 -21.99 -0.84 -1.24
CA LEU A 57 -22.22 -0.80 0.21
C LEU A 57 -23.70 -0.58 0.54
N THR A 58 -24.38 0.29 -0.20
CA THR A 58 -25.80 0.59 0.02
C THR A 58 -26.72 -0.54 -0.47
N SER A 59 -26.54 -1.01 -1.71
CA SER A 59 -27.47 -1.96 -2.35
C SER A 59 -27.24 -3.42 -1.97
N ILE A 60 -25.98 -3.85 -1.80
CA ILE A 60 -25.61 -5.25 -1.55
C ILE A 60 -25.41 -5.49 -0.05
N TYR A 61 -24.72 -4.57 0.62
CA TYR A 61 -24.37 -4.72 2.04
C TYR A 61 -25.39 -4.04 2.98
N GLY A 62 -26.33 -3.24 2.46
CA GLY A 62 -27.36 -2.58 3.25
C GLY A 62 -26.81 -1.55 4.23
N ILE A 63 -25.67 -0.93 3.91
CA ILE A 63 -25.03 0.08 4.77
C ILE A 63 -25.70 1.44 4.51
N PRO A 64 -26.13 2.16 5.57
CA PRO A 64 -26.75 3.48 5.41
C PRO A 64 -25.82 4.49 4.74
N TYR A 65 -26.35 5.26 3.78
CA TYR A 65 -25.58 6.26 3.02
C TYR A 65 -24.84 7.26 3.93
N HIS A 66 -25.49 7.74 5.00
CA HIS A 66 -24.92 8.71 5.95
C HIS A 66 -23.70 8.18 6.74
N LYS A 67 -23.40 6.87 6.71
CA LYS A 67 -22.17 6.31 7.28
C LYS A 67 -21.01 6.29 6.29
N ILE A 68 -21.28 6.46 5.01
CA ILE A 68 -20.32 6.30 3.93
C ILE A 68 -19.79 7.69 3.56
N GLN A 69 -18.48 7.83 3.62
CA GLN A 69 -17.75 8.98 3.11
C GLN A 69 -17.02 8.56 1.84
N LEU A 70 -17.25 9.27 0.74
CA LEU A 70 -16.42 9.15 -0.45
C LEU A 70 -15.18 10.03 -0.25
N ILE A 71 -14.00 9.40 -0.26
CA ILE A 71 -12.70 10.07 -0.33
C ILE A 71 -11.93 9.34 -1.42
N GLU A 72 -11.71 10.01 -2.55
CA GLU A 72 -11.01 9.44 -3.69
C GLU A 72 -9.55 9.11 -3.35
N HIS A 73 -8.92 8.31 -4.20
CA HIS A 73 -7.54 7.90 -3.98
C HIS A 73 -6.59 9.09 -4.14
N GLY A 74 -6.00 9.54 -3.03
CA GLY A 74 -5.07 10.67 -3.04
C GLY A 74 -3.75 10.39 -3.77
N VAL A 75 -3.09 11.45 -4.23
CA VAL A 75 -1.82 11.41 -4.96
C VAL A 75 -0.79 12.40 -4.37
N PRO A 76 0.52 12.19 -4.58
CA PRO A 76 1.56 13.11 -4.10
C PRO A 76 1.33 14.53 -4.59
N ASP A 77 1.67 15.52 -3.77
CA ASP A 77 1.65 16.94 -4.13
C ASP A 77 2.96 17.31 -4.83
N LEU A 78 3.01 17.05 -6.14
CA LEU A 78 4.19 17.24 -6.98
C LEU A 78 3.81 18.03 -8.24
N GLU A 79 4.61 19.05 -8.51
CA GLU A 79 4.50 19.90 -9.69
C GLU A 79 5.41 19.42 -10.82
N PRO A 80 5.02 19.57 -12.09
CA PRO A 80 5.89 19.28 -13.23
C PRO A 80 7.18 20.11 -13.16
N LYS A 81 8.32 19.45 -13.34
CA LYS A 81 9.63 20.11 -13.40
C LYS A 81 9.84 20.75 -14.78
N ASP A 82 10.35 21.98 -14.81
CA ASP A 82 10.76 22.65 -16.06
C ASP A 82 11.79 21.80 -16.84
N ASN A 83 12.82 21.32 -16.15
CA ASN A 83 13.84 20.44 -16.69
C ASN A 83 13.64 19.00 -16.20
N ASN A 84 12.63 18.33 -16.76
CA ASN A 84 12.38 16.93 -16.47
C ASN A 84 13.49 16.02 -17.07
N PRO A 85 14.28 15.30 -16.25
CA PRO A 85 15.41 14.50 -16.73
C PRO A 85 15.00 13.31 -17.60
N VAL A 86 13.78 12.78 -17.42
CA VAL A 86 13.28 11.63 -18.19
C VAL A 86 13.14 11.98 -19.66
N LYS A 87 12.80 13.22 -20.02
CA LYS A 87 12.67 13.68 -21.41
C LYS A 87 13.98 13.53 -22.22
N ASN A 88 15.12 13.51 -21.56
CA ASN A 88 16.44 13.34 -22.19
C ASN A 88 16.93 11.88 -22.24
N SER A 89 16.20 10.96 -21.61
CA SER A 89 16.53 9.53 -21.62
C SER A 89 16.34 8.91 -23.01
N ILE A 90 17.03 7.79 -23.27
CA ILE A 90 16.99 7.07 -24.55
C ILE A 90 15.54 6.72 -24.97
N ALA A 91 14.69 6.34 -24.03
CA ALA A 91 13.31 5.91 -24.31
C ALA A 91 12.36 7.07 -24.63
N PHE A 92 12.71 8.31 -24.29
CA PHE A 92 11.82 9.49 -24.41
C PHE A 92 12.33 10.55 -25.39
N LYS A 93 13.65 10.67 -25.55
CA LYS A 93 14.25 11.76 -26.33
C LYS A 93 13.82 11.71 -27.81
N GLY A 94 13.06 12.71 -28.24
CA GLY A 94 12.55 12.84 -29.61
C GLY A 94 11.48 11.80 -29.98
N LYS A 95 10.89 11.13 -28.99
CA LYS A 95 9.87 10.09 -29.17
C LYS A 95 8.51 10.60 -28.73
N LYS A 96 7.46 10.07 -29.36
CA LYS A 96 6.08 10.17 -28.86
C LYS A 96 5.85 9.01 -27.89
N VAL A 97 5.62 9.25 -26.60
CA VAL A 97 5.68 8.19 -25.58
C VAL A 97 4.30 7.80 -25.07
N LEU A 98 3.96 6.53 -25.30
CA LEU A 98 2.88 5.84 -24.61
C LEU A 98 3.45 5.19 -23.34
N PHE A 99 2.78 5.29 -22.21
CA PHE A 99 3.34 4.88 -20.93
C PHE A 99 2.38 4.02 -20.12
N THR A 100 2.91 2.97 -19.48
CA THR A 100 2.24 2.22 -18.43
C THR A 100 3.23 1.95 -17.31
N PHE A 101 2.78 1.98 -16.05
CA PHE A 101 3.62 1.61 -14.92
C PHE A 101 2.90 0.71 -13.91
N GLY A 102 3.69 0.02 -13.09
CA GLY A 102 3.24 -0.84 -12.01
C GLY A 102 3.70 -2.29 -12.17
N LEU A 103 3.18 -3.18 -11.32
CA LEU A 103 3.54 -4.59 -11.36
C LEU A 103 3.02 -5.24 -12.65
N ILE A 104 3.92 -5.87 -13.39
CA ILE A 104 3.58 -6.56 -14.65
C ILE A 104 2.90 -7.89 -14.34
N SER A 105 1.68 -8.05 -14.85
CA SER A 105 0.85 -9.26 -14.70
C SER A 105 -0.23 -9.33 -15.77
N ARG A 106 -0.71 -10.54 -16.10
CA ARG A 106 -1.65 -10.79 -17.21
C ARG A 106 -2.95 -9.97 -17.13
N ASN A 107 -3.45 -9.71 -15.94
CA ASN A 107 -4.66 -8.89 -15.75
C ASN A 107 -4.49 -7.42 -16.19
N LYS A 108 -3.25 -6.95 -16.41
CA LYS A 108 -2.97 -5.60 -16.91
C LYS A 108 -3.23 -5.46 -18.40
N GLY A 109 -3.33 -6.55 -19.16
CA GLY A 109 -3.71 -6.55 -20.58
C GLY A 109 -2.74 -5.81 -21.52
N LEU A 110 -1.45 -5.79 -21.17
CA LEU A 110 -0.43 -5.03 -21.92
C LEU A 110 -0.31 -5.48 -23.38
N GLU A 111 -0.69 -6.72 -23.68
CA GLU A 111 -0.79 -7.27 -25.04
C GLU A 111 -1.69 -6.41 -25.95
N THR A 112 -2.77 -5.81 -25.44
CA THR A 112 -3.68 -4.99 -26.25
C THR A 112 -3.01 -3.72 -26.77
N VAL A 113 -2.06 -3.16 -26.01
CA VAL A 113 -1.28 -1.99 -26.47
C VAL A 113 -0.28 -2.41 -27.54
N ILE A 114 0.38 -3.56 -27.36
CA ILE A 114 1.34 -4.09 -28.33
C ILE A 114 0.63 -4.46 -29.64
N GLU A 115 -0.57 -5.02 -29.58
CA GLU A 115 -1.42 -5.30 -30.74
C GLU A 115 -1.88 -4.04 -31.48
N ALA A 116 -1.98 -2.90 -30.78
CA ALA A 116 -2.32 -1.61 -31.37
C ALA A 116 -1.11 -0.93 -32.06
N LEU A 117 0.12 -1.26 -31.65
CA LEU A 117 1.33 -0.59 -32.13
C LEU A 117 1.50 -0.60 -33.65
N PRO A 118 1.23 -1.68 -34.42
CA PRO A 118 1.41 -1.65 -35.87
C PRO A 118 0.64 -0.51 -36.56
N ALA A 119 -0.60 -0.28 -36.15
CA ALA A 119 -1.44 0.79 -36.69
C ALA A 119 -1.00 2.18 -36.20
N ILE A 120 -0.45 2.28 -34.98
CA ILE A 120 0.07 3.54 -34.42
C ILE A 120 1.39 3.91 -35.11
N VAL A 121 2.32 2.97 -35.25
CA VAL A 121 3.64 3.15 -35.86
C VAL A 121 3.52 3.57 -37.33
N ALA A 122 2.54 3.04 -38.05
CA ALA A 122 2.28 3.42 -39.44
C ALA A 122 2.03 4.93 -39.63
N GLN A 123 1.45 5.60 -38.62
CA GLN A 123 1.18 7.05 -38.64
C GLN A 123 2.18 7.85 -37.80
N ASN A 124 2.77 7.22 -36.79
CA ASN A 124 3.69 7.83 -35.83
C ASN A 124 4.97 6.98 -35.68
N PRO A 125 5.90 7.01 -36.67
CA PRO A 125 7.06 6.12 -36.68
C PRO A 125 8.01 6.27 -35.49
N ASN A 126 8.00 7.45 -34.84
CA ASN A 126 8.81 7.74 -33.66
C ASN A 126 8.10 7.44 -32.33
N VAL A 127 6.97 6.72 -32.34
CA VAL A 127 6.29 6.31 -31.11
C VAL A 127 7.14 5.32 -30.31
N MET A 128 7.06 5.39 -28.99
CA MET A 128 7.67 4.43 -28.07
C MET A 128 6.65 4.06 -27.00
N TYR A 129 6.39 2.77 -26.82
CA TYR A 129 5.64 2.26 -25.68
C TYR A 129 6.60 1.87 -24.56
N VAL A 130 6.51 2.58 -23.44
CA VAL A 130 7.36 2.38 -22.25
C VAL A 130 6.56 1.71 -21.14
N ILE A 131 7.02 0.54 -20.71
CA ILE A 131 6.47 -0.20 -19.57
C ILE A 131 7.45 -0.08 -18.41
N LEU A 132 7.11 0.72 -17.39
CA LEU A 132 7.89 0.89 -16.18
C LEU A 132 7.40 -0.06 -15.07
N GLY A 133 8.21 -1.04 -14.70
CA GLY A 133 7.91 -1.86 -13.55
C GLY A 133 8.55 -3.24 -13.60
N THR A 134 8.56 -3.85 -12.42
CA THR A 134 9.01 -5.22 -12.22
C THR A 134 7.85 -6.19 -12.36
N THR A 135 8.17 -7.44 -12.67
CA THR A 135 7.15 -8.49 -12.72
C THR A 135 6.65 -8.77 -11.30
N HIS A 136 5.33 -8.92 -11.14
CA HIS A 136 4.72 -9.09 -9.82
C HIS A 136 5.41 -10.23 -9.05
N PRO A 137 5.87 -10.04 -7.79
CA PRO A 137 6.61 -11.06 -7.05
C PRO A 137 5.90 -12.42 -6.97
N GLY A 138 4.57 -12.41 -6.88
CA GLY A 138 3.74 -13.63 -6.96
C GLY A 138 3.74 -14.33 -8.33
N VAL A 139 3.91 -13.59 -9.43
CA VAL A 139 4.07 -14.16 -10.78
C VAL A 139 5.47 -14.74 -10.94
N ILE A 140 6.52 -14.04 -10.48
CA ILE A 140 7.89 -14.57 -10.49
C ILE A 140 7.97 -15.91 -9.75
N ARG A 141 7.30 -16.03 -8.59
CA ARG A 141 7.26 -17.27 -7.80
C ARG A 141 6.57 -18.45 -8.49
N ASN A 142 5.55 -18.20 -9.31
CA ASN A 142 4.75 -19.26 -9.92
C ASN A 142 5.11 -19.54 -11.39
N SER A 143 5.61 -18.53 -12.11
CA SER A 143 5.78 -18.55 -13.57
C SER A 143 7.00 -17.75 -14.05
N GLY A 144 7.84 -17.23 -13.16
CA GLY A 144 9.01 -16.42 -13.55
C GLY A 144 8.62 -15.16 -14.34
N GLU A 145 9.37 -14.88 -15.40
CA GLU A 145 9.17 -13.74 -16.32
C GLU A 145 8.33 -14.11 -17.56
N GLU A 146 7.65 -15.27 -17.54
CA GLU A 146 6.95 -15.84 -18.71
C GLU A 146 6.02 -14.85 -19.42
N TYR A 147 5.27 -14.05 -18.65
CA TYR A 147 4.38 -13.05 -19.23
C TYR A 147 5.16 -11.92 -19.93
N ARG A 148 6.22 -11.39 -19.33
CA ARG A 148 7.07 -10.37 -19.96
C ARG A 148 7.69 -10.91 -21.26
N ASP A 149 8.18 -12.14 -21.25
CA ASP A 149 8.77 -12.76 -22.44
C ASP A 149 7.72 -13.05 -23.51
N SER A 150 6.47 -13.34 -23.13
CA SER A 150 5.36 -13.43 -24.08
C SER A 150 5.07 -12.09 -24.77
N LEU A 151 5.13 -10.96 -24.03
CA LEU A 151 4.95 -9.61 -24.58
C LEU A 151 6.07 -9.25 -25.56
N LYS A 152 7.33 -9.58 -25.24
CA LYS A 152 8.47 -9.38 -26.16
C LYS A 152 8.32 -10.18 -27.45
N ARG A 153 7.90 -11.46 -27.34
CA ARG A 153 7.64 -12.31 -28.52
C ARG A 153 6.50 -11.76 -29.36
N LEU A 154 5.44 -11.27 -28.73
CA LEU A 154 4.33 -10.64 -29.44
C LEU A 154 4.79 -9.41 -30.22
N ALA A 155 5.56 -8.51 -29.60
CA ALA A 155 6.10 -7.33 -30.28
C ALA A 155 6.97 -7.70 -31.49
N LYS A 156 7.84 -8.72 -31.35
CA LYS A 156 8.65 -9.24 -32.45
C LYS A 156 7.80 -9.83 -33.59
N ASN A 157 6.77 -10.61 -33.25
CA ASN A 157 5.89 -11.20 -34.25
C ASN A 157 5.11 -10.15 -35.05
N LEU A 158 4.86 -8.99 -34.43
CA LEU A 158 4.19 -7.85 -35.03
C LEU A 158 5.16 -6.83 -35.67
N ASN A 159 6.48 -7.08 -35.62
CA ASN A 159 7.56 -6.20 -36.10
C ASN A 159 7.53 -4.79 -35.48
N VAL A 160 7.28 -4.71 -34.17
CA VAL A 160 7.21 -3.45 -33.38
C VAL A 160 8.12 -3.49 -32.15
N GLU A 161 9.11 -4.39 -32.13
CA GLU A 161 10.05 -4.52 -31.01
C GLU A 161 10.86 -3.25 -30.75
N ASP A 162 11.18 -2.48 -31.80
CA ASP A 162 11.92 -1.21 -31.70
C ASP A 162 11.05 -0.06 -31.16
N ASN A 163 9.74 -0.28 -31.03
CA ASN A 163 8.78 0.65 -30.46
C ASN A 163 8.31 0.22 -29.05
N LEU A 164 8.99 -0.75 -28.43
CA LEU A 164 8.65 -1.25 -27.09
C LEU A 164 9.88 -1.25 -26.17
N THR A 165 9.79 -0.57 -25.02
CA THR A 165 10.85 -0.56 -24.00
C THR A 165 10.31 -0.96 -22.64
N PHE A 166 11.02 -1.87 -21.97
CA PHE A 166 10.77 -2.23 -20.57
C PHE A 166 11.82 -1.57 -19.67
N ILE A 167 11.36 -0.82 -18.66
CA ILE A 167 12.21 -0.25 -17.60
C ILE A 167 11.98 -1.06 -16.32
N ASN A 168 12.90 -1.97 -16.00
CA ASN A 168 12.75 -2.96 -14.93
C ASN A 168 13.31 -2.46 -13.58
N LYS A 169 12.70 -1.42 -13.00
CA LYS A 169 13.06 -0.92 -11.67
C LYS A 169 11.83 -0.49 -10.88
N PHE A 170 11.94 -0.54 -9.54
CA PHE A 170 11.12 0.27 -8.67
C PHE A 170 11.73 1.68 -8.64
N VAL A 171 10.87 2.70 -8.62
CA VAL A 171 11.27 4.10 -8.67
C VAL A 171 10.71 4.83 -7.47
N SER A 172 11.37 5.93 -7.07
CA SER A 172 10.79 6.85 -6.09
C SER A 172 9.54 7.54 -6.63
N GLU A 173 8.77 8.19 -5.75
CA GLU A 173 7.60 8.97 -6.17
C GLU A 173 7.97 10.13 -7.08
N GLU A 174 9.09 10.80 -6.81
CA GLU A 174 9.61 11.87 -7.66
C GLU A 174 10.01 11.36 -9.05
N GLU A 175 10.71 10.22 -9.13
CA GLU A 175 11.07 9.61 -10.41
C GLU A 175 9.82 9.18 -11.18
N LEU A 176 8.82 8.59 -10.51
CA LEU A 176 7.55 8.20 -11.13
C LEU A 176 6.82 9.41 -11.70
N HIS A 177 6.77 10.52 -10.94
CA HIS A 177 6.18 11.78 -11.37
C HIS A 177 6.91 12.34 -12.60
N ASP A 178 8.24 12.24 -12.65
CA ASP A 178 9.03 12.62 -13.83
C ASP A 178 8.66 11.76 -15.06
N TYR A 179 8.45 10.45 -14.90
CA TYR A 179 7.98 9.61 -16.02
C TYR A 179 6.58 9.99 -16.51
N LEU A 180 5.64 10.23 -15.58
CA LEU A 180 4.26 10.57 -15.90
C LEU A 180 4.15 11.92 -16.62
N THR A 181 4.90 12.93 -16.16
CA THR A 181 4.92 14.26 -16.81
C THR A 181 5.73 14.30 -18.10
N ALA A 182 6.61 13.32 -18.34
CA ALA A 182 7.36 13.19 -19.59
C ALA A 182 6.60 12.44 -20.70
N CYS A 183 5.58 11.66 -20.36
CA CYS A 183 4.84 10.88 -21.35
C CYS A 183 3.82 11.72 -22.12
N ASP A 184 3.46 11.27 -23.32
CA ASP A 184 2.38 11.88 -24.09
C ASP A 184 1.03 11.33 -23.65
N MET A 185 0.92 10.02 -23.51
CA MET A 185 -0.31 9.35 -23.07
C MET A 185 0.00 8.22 -22.09
N TYR A 186 -0.81 8.11 -21.04
CA TYR A 186 -0.80 6.99 -20.11
C TYR A 186 -1.91 6.00 -20.47
N ILE A 187 -1.57 4.71 -20.60
CA ILE A 187 -2.53 3.68 -21.04
C ILE A 187 -2.75 2.63 -19.95
N THR A 188 -4.03 2.31 -19.67
CA THR A 188 -4.43 1.19 -18.80
C THR A 188 -5.39 0.23 -19.50
N PRO A 189 -4.88 -0.82 -20.17
CA PRO A 189 -5.66 -1.74 -21.00
C PRO A 189 -6.18 -2.95 -20.20
N TYR A 190 -6.73 -2.72 -19.01
CA TYR A 190 -7.02 -3.80 -18.07
C TYR A 190 -8.08 -4.76 -18.62
N LEU A 191 -7.99 -6.04 -18.27
CA LEU A 191 -8.88 -7.06 -18.84
C LEU A 191 -10.21 -7.24 -18.09
N ASN A 192 -10.33 -6.67 -16.88
CA ASN A 192 -11.46 -6.89 -16.00
C ASN A 192 -12.07 -5.56 -15.56
N ALA A 193 -13.39 -5.44 -15.72
CA ALA A 193 -14.15 -4.29 -15.26
C ALA A 193 -14.19 -4.12 -13.74
N ALA A 194 -14.03 -5.23 -12.98
CA ALA A 194 -14.15 -5.29 -11.53
C ALA A 194 -12.90 -4.75 -10.78
N GLN A 195 -12.47 -3.54 -11.14
CA GLN A 195 -11.40 -2.81 -10.46
C GLN A 195 -11.99 -1.58 -9.79
N ILE A 196 -12.22 -1.67 -8.48
CA ILE A 196 -12.92 -0.63 -7.70
C ILE A 196 -12.10 0.63 -7.47
N THR A 197 -10.77 0.48 -7.44
CA THR A 197 -9.79 1.57 -7.27
C THR A 197 -8.50 1.19 -7.99
N SER A 198 -7.85 2.14 -8.65
CA SER A 198 -6.56 1.96 -9.31
C SER A 198 -5.61 3.10 -8.96
N GLY A 199 -4.64 2.86 -8.08
CA GLY A 199 -3.65 3.87 -7.70
C GLY A 199 -2.80 4.33 -8.88
N THR A 200 -2.49 3.44 -9.84
CA THR A 200 -1.69 3.84 -11.01
C THR A 200 -2.42 4.81 -11.92
N LEU A 201 -3.75 4.65 -12.04
CA LEU A 201 -4.62 5.58 -12.76
C LEU A 201 -4.68 6.93 -12.04
N SER A 202 -4.91 6.91 -10.72
CA SER A 202 -4.95 8.13 -9.91
C SER A 202 -3.66 8.93 -10.04
N TYR A 203 -2.50 8.29 -9.92
CA TYR A 203 -1.21 8.97 -10.08
C TYR A 203 -1.04 9.59 -11.47
N ALA A 204 -1.51 8.91 -12.54
CA ALA A 204 -1.41 9.46 -13.89
C ALA A 204 -2.29 10.69 -14.09
N VAL A 205 -3.54 10.66 -13.62
CA VAL A 205 -4.43 11.84 -13.64
C VAL A 205 -3.86 12.96 -12.75
N GLY A 206 -3.40 12.61 -11.56
CA GLY A 206 -2.74 13.52 -10.62
C GLY A 206 -1.54 14.25 -11.19
N ALA A 207 -0.75 13.58 -12.04
CA ALA A 207 0.39 14.16 -12.75
C ALA A 207 0.00 14.92 -14.03
N GLY A 208 -1.29 15.01 -14.37
CA GLY A 208 -1.77 15.67 -15.58
C GLY A 208 -1.50 14.90 -16.88
N ALA A 209 -1.30 13.59 -16.83
CA ALA A 209 -1.11 12.77 -18.02
C ALA A 209 -2.44 12.62 -18.79
N ALA A 210 -2.38 12.63 -20.12
CA ALA A 210 -3.53 12.26 -20.93
C ALA A 210 -3.76 10.76 -20.83
N VAL A 211 -4.91 10.35 -20.28
CA VAL A 211 -5.17 8.94 -20.02
C VAL A 211 -6.07 8.32 -21.08
N VAL A 212 -5.69 7.13 -21.56
CA VAL A 212 -6.53 6.25 -22.39
C VAL A 212 -6.70 4.90 -21.66
N SER A 213 -7.94 4.47 -21.43
CA SER A 213 -8.20 3.32 -20.55
C SER A 213 -9.34 2.43 -21.04
N THR A 214 -9.34 1.16 -20.65
CA THR A 214 -10.55 0.32 -20.70
C THR A 214 -11.59 0.76 -19.65
N PRO A 215 -12.90 0.59 -19.86
CA PRO A 215 -13.94 1.06 -18.94
C PRO A 215 -14.10 0.13 -17.71
N TYR A 216 -13.06 0.00 -16.88
CA TYR A 216 -13.21 -0.57 -15.54
C TYR A 216 -13.78 0.48 -14.59
N TRP A 217 -14.46 0.03 -13.52
CA TRP A 217 -15.33 0.91 -12.72
C TRP A 217 -14.66 2.21 -12.27
N HIS A 218 -13.42 2.15 -11.78
CA HIS A 218 -12.69 3.35 -11.37
C HIS A 218 -12.28 4.25 -12.55
N ALA A 219 -11.97 3.70 -13.72
CA ALA A 219 -11.65 4.49 -14.92
C ALA A 219 -12.87 5.23 -15.46
N GLU A 220 -14.05 4.62 -15.43
CA GLU A 220 -15.29 5.29 -15.86
C GLU A 220 -15.56 6.56 -15.05
N GLU A 221 -15.35 6.50 -13.73
CA GLU A 221 -15.58 7.64 -12.84
C GLU A 221 -14.48 8.69 -12.91
N LEU A 222 -13.22 8.26 -12.84
CA LEU A 222 -12.07 9.17 -12.76
C LEU A 222 -11.79 9.88 -14.10
N LEU A 223 -12.15 9.26 -15.24
CA LEU A 223 -11.93 9.81 -16.57
C LEU A 223 -13.18 10.49 -17.18
N ALA A 224 -14.28 10.59 -16.43
CA ALA A 224 -15.48 11.29 -16.88
C ALA A 224 -15.19 12.77 -17.18
N ASP A 225 -16.15 13.50 -17.76
CA ASP A 225 -16.03 14.94 -18.02
C ASP A 225 -14.78 15.32 -18.86
N ASN A 226 -14.43 14.47 -19.82
CA ASN A 226 -13.28 14.66 -20.71
C ASN A 226 -11.93 14.78 -19.96
N ARG A 227 -11.76 14.01 -18.87
CA ARG A 227 -10.48 13.84 -18.14
C ARG A 227 -9.62 12.69 -18.69
N GLY A 228 -10.19 11.88 -19.59
CA GLY A 228 -9.50 10.82 -20.33
C GLY A 228 -10.35 10.31 -21.49
N LYS A 229 -9.86 9.29 -22.19
CA LYS A 229 -10.60 8.56 -23.22
C LYS A 229 -10.75 7.09 -22.84
N LEU A 230 -11.87 6.50 -23.23
CA LEU A 230 -12.16 5.08 -23.00
C LEU A 230 -12.19 4.31 -24.33
N PHE A 231 -11.72 3.07 -24.30
CA PHE A 231 -11.84 2.10 -25.39
C PHE A 231 -12.26 0.74 -24.85
N ASP A 232 -12.95 -0.07 -25.64
CA ASP A 232 -13.49 -1.35 -25.16
C ASP A 232 -12.39 -2.37 -24.80
N PHE A 233 -12.75 -3.31 -23.92
CA PHE A 233 -11.85 -4.39 -23.50
C PHE A 233 -11.31 -5.18 -24.70
N LYS A 234 -9.97 -5.31 -24.77
CA LYS A 234 -9.25 -6.03 -25.83
C LYS A 234 -9.47 -5.47 -27.25
N LYS A 235 -9.89 -4.21 -27.39
CA LYS A 235 -10.04 -3.53 -28.68
C LYS A 235 -8.81 -2.69 -29.01
N SER A 236 -7.78 -3.35 -29.53
CA SER A 236 -6.53 -2.72 -29.96
C SER A 236 -6.71 -1.78 -31.15
N ASP A 237 -7.70 -2.04 -32.00
CA ASP A 237 -8.16 -1.19 -33.09
C ASP A 237 -8.67 0.17 -32.58
N GLN A 238 -9.62 0.16 -31.63
CA GLN A 238 -10.13 1.40 -31.02
C GLN A 238 -9.04 2.17 -30.28
N LEU A 239 -8.14 1.46 -29.59
CA LEU A 239 -7.00 2.09 -28.93
C LEU A 239 -6.09 2.82 -29.95
N ALA A 240 -5.78 2.18 -31.07
CA ALA A 240 -4.94 2.78 -32.11
C ALA A 240 -5.60 4.02 -32.72
N GLU A 241 -6.93 3.99 -32.96
CA GLU A 241 -7.69 5.13 -33.46
C GLU A 241 -7.59 6.33 -32.51
N ILE A 242 -7.84 6.13 -31.22
CA ILE A 242 -7.77 7.20 -30.20
C ILE A 242 -6.35 7.78 -30.11
N VAL A 243 -5.34 6.91 -30.05
CA VAL A 243 -3.94 7.35 -29.95
C VAL A 243 -3.54 8.17 -31.18
N ASN A 244 -3.89 7.70 -32.38
CA ASN A 244 -3.57 8.40 -33.62
C ASN A 244 -4.33 9.73 -33.73
N GLU A 245 -5.60 9.80 -33.33
CA GLU A 245 -6.38 11.04 -33.27
C GLU A 245 -5.69 12.08 -32.37
N LEU A 246 -5.36 11.69 -31.14
CA LEU A 246 -4.74 12.59 -30.17
C LEU A 246 -3.32 13.01 -30.59
N PHE A 247 -2.58 12.17 -31.31
CA PHE A 247 -1.28 12.55 -31.87
C PHE A 247 -1.36 13.42 -33.11
N ALA A 248 -2.49 13.41 -33.83
CA ALA A 248 -2.75 14.27 -34.98
C ALA A 248 -3.28 15.64 -34.55
N ASP A 249 -4.00 15.72 -33.44
CA ASP A 249 -4.58 16.95 -32.88
C ASP A 249 -3.97 17.28 -31.51
N GLU A 250 -2.87 18.05 -31.53
CA GLU A 250 -2.17 18.47 -30.32
C GLU A 250 -3.06 19.31 -29.39
N SER A 251 -4.08 19.99 -29.92
CA SER A 251 -4.99 20.82 -29.11
C SER A 251 -5.86 19.94 -28.21
N LYS A 252 -6.43 18.85 -28.74
CA LYS A 252 -7.18 17.86 -27.97
C LYS A 252 -6.33 17.17 -26.91
N LEU A 253 -5.09 16.82 -27.25
CA LEU A 253 -4.17 16.20 -26.31
C LEU A 253 -3.84 17.14 -25.14
N LYS A 254 -3.57 18.42 -25.44
CA LYS A 254 -3.32 19.45 -24.41
C LYS A 254 -4.53 19.69 -23.53
N GLU A 255 -5.73 19.77 -24.12
CA GLU A 255 -6.98 19.91 -23.37
C GLU A 255 -7.19 18.73 -22.42
N LEU A 256 -6.98 17.50 -22.89
CA LEU A 256 -7.12 16.29 -22.08
C LEU A 256 -6.15 16.28 -20.88
N LYS A 257 -4.89 16.68 -21.11
CA LYS A 257 -3.87 16.83 -20.07
C LYS A 257 -4.25 17.91 -19.05
N ALA A 258 -4.75 19.06 -19.52
CA ALA A 258 -5.18 20.15 -18.66
C ALA A 258 -6.36 19.72 -17.77
N ASN A 259 -7.39 19.09 -18.34
CA ASN A 259 -8.54 18.60 -17.57
C ASN A 259 -8.12 17.55 -16.51
N ALA A 260 -7.20 16.66 -16.86
CA ALA A 260 -6.66 15.68 -15.92
C ALA A 260 -5.88 16.35 -14.78
N PHE A 261 -5.03 17.34 -15.11
CA PHE A 261 -4.23 18.09 -14.13
C PHE A 261 -5.11 18.88 -13.16
N GLU A 262 -6.08 19.65 -13.68
CA GLU A 262 -7.01 20.44 -12.86
C GLU A 262 -7.79 19.53 -11.90
N TYR A 263 -8.28 18.38 -12.36
CA TYR A 263 -8.92 17.41 -11.48
C TYR A 263 -7.94 16.83 -10.46
N GLY A 264 -6.70 16.54 -10.88
CA GLY A 264 -5.62 16.03 -10.06
C GLY A 264 -5.26 16.91 -8.86
N LEU A 265 -5.45 18.24 -8.96
CA LEU A 265 -5.26 19.17 -7.84
C LEU A 265 -6.20 18.87 -6.65
N HIS A 266 -7.41 18.40 -6.93
CA HIS A 266 -8.36 17.99 -5.89
C HIS A 266 -7.94 16.67 -5.20
N LEU A 267 -7.16 15.83 -5.89
CA LEU A 267 -6.70 14.54 -5.39
C LEU A 267 -5.39 14.62 -4.60
N ARG A 268 -4.74 15.79 -4.51
CA ARG A 268 -3.45 15.89 -3.79
C ARG A 268 -3.62 15.53 -2.32
N TRP A 269 -2.58 14.93 -1.74
CA TRP A 269 -2.60 14.49 -0.35
C TRP A 269 -2.93 15.57 0.67
N PRO A 270 -2.48 16.84 0.56
CA PRO A 270 -2.92 17.89 1.47
C PRO A 270 -4.45 18.06 1.46
N SER A 271 -5.05 18.24 0.28
CA SER A 271 -6.50 18.37 0.11
C SER A 271 -7.26 17.14 0.63
N THR A 272 -6.76 15.95 0.32
CA THR A 272 -7.34 14.68 0.82
C THR A 272 -7.19 14.56 2.34
N GLY A 273 -6.06 15.00 2.87
CA GLY A 273 -5.74 14.99 4.30
C GLY A 273 -6.68 15.87 5.11
N ASP A 274 -7.00 17.06 4.60
CA ASP A 274 -7.98 17.96 5.23
C ASP A 274 -9.36 17.29 5.36
N VAL A 275 -9.82 16.59 4.30
CA VAL A 275 -11.07 15.82 4.35
C VAL A 275 -10.99 14.70 5.41
N PHE A 276 -9.85 14.01 5.52
CA PHE A 276 -9.67 13.01 6.57
C PHE A 276 -9.68 13.61 7.98
N VAL A 277 -9.12 14.80 8.17
CA VAL A 277 -9.16 15.52 9.46
C VAL A 277 -10.59 15.84 9.86
N ASP A 278 -11.42 16.32 8.93
CA ASP A 278 -12.84 16.60 9.19
C ASP A 278 -13.59 15.32 9.59
N VAL A 279 -13.40 14.23 8.85
CA VAL A 279 -14.02 12.94 9.13
C VAL A 279 -13.58 12.38 10.49
N LEU A 280 -12.33 12.59 10.88
CA LEU A 280 -11.80 12.22 12.19
C LEU A 280 -12.47 13.03 13.31
N ASN A 281 -12.58 14.34 13.15
CA ASN A 281 -13.24 15.22 14.12
C ASN A 281 -14.71 14.84 14.30
N GLU A 282 -15.45 14.64 13.21
CA GLU A 282 -16.84 14.18 13.26
C GLU A 282 -16.99 12.84 13.99
N ALA A 283 -16.08 11.89 13.73
CA ALA A 283 -16.09 10.59 14.39
C ALA A 283 -15.81 10.68 15.89
N ILE A 284 -14.92 11.59 16.30
CA ILE A 284 -14.61 11.86 17.71
C ILE A 284 -15.82 12.48 18.40
N ASP A 285 -16.41 13.53 17.83
CA ASP A 285 -17.56 14.24 18.42
C ASP A 285 -18.77 13.32 18.58
N LYS A 286 -19.05 12.52 17.55
CA LYS A 286 -20.07 11.47 17.61
C LYS A 286 -19.77 10.44 18.69
N TYR A 287 -18.53 9.95 18.76
CA TYR A 287 -18.16 8.96 19.77
C TYR A 287 -18.28 9.50 21.19
N LEU A 288 -17.91 10.76 21.43
CA LEU A 288 -18.00 11.40 22.74
C LEU A 288 -19.47 11.63 23.16
N SER A 289 -20.35 12.02 22.23
CA SER A 289 -21.79 12.19 22.51
C SER A 289 -22.53 10.87 22.75
N GLU A 290 -22.17 9.79 22.06
CA GLU A 290 -22.82 8.48 22.18
C GLU A 290 -22.28 7.63 23.36
N LYS A 291 -21.16 8.04 23.97
CA LYS A 291 -20.51 7.32 25.08
C LYS A 291 -21.40 7.14 26.31
N GLU A 292 -22.43 7.98 26.46
CA GLU A 292 -23.40 7.91 27.56
C GLU A 292 -24.60 6.98 27.29
N THR A 293 -24.82 6.54 26.05
CA THR A 293 -26.05 5.80 25.67
C THR A 293 -25.79 4.45 24.98
N GLY A 294 -24.55 4.12 24.64
CA GLY A 294 -24.20 2.95 23.86
C GLY A 294 -24.07 1.64 24.66
N GLY A 295 -24.88 0.63 24.30
CA GLY A 295 -24.68 -0.76 24.71
C GLY A 295 -23.40 -1.34 24.10
N LYS A 296 -22.67 -2.16 24.87
CA LYS A 296 -21.46 -2.83 24.39
C LYS A 296 -21.79 -3.77 23.21
N PRO A 297 -20.89 -3.91 22.23
CA PRO A 297 -21.04 -4.86 21.13
C PRO A 297 -21.43 -6.24 21.63
N ILE A 298 -22.51 -6.81 21.05
CA ILE A 298 -22.90 -8.21 21.21
C ILE A 298 -22.08 -9.02 20.19
N ILE A 299 -20.75 -8.94 20.29
CA ILE A 299 -19.86 -9.88 19.61
C ILE A 299 -19.37 -10.81 20.69
N ASP A 300 -19.59 -12.12 20.50
CA ASP A 300 -19.03 -13.13 21.38
C ASP A 300 -17.50 -12.95 21.44
N PRO A 301 -16.96 -12.43 22.57
CA PRO A 301 -15.56 -12.15 22.69
C PRO A 301 -14.71 -13.42 22.72
N ASP A 302 -15.35 -14.59 22.86
CA ASP A 302 -14.76 -15.92 23.04
C ASP A 302 -14.61 -16.69 21.71
N ILE A 303 -14.96 -16.09 20.57
CA ILE A 303 -14.66 -16.61 19.22
C ILE A 303 -13.13 -16.67 18.96
N MET A 304 -12.32 -16.05 19.82
CA MET A 304 -10.87 -16.08 19.69
C MET A 304 -10.31 -17.47 20.01
N PRO A 305 -9.36 -17.99 19.21
CA PRO A 305 -8.66 -19.21 19.56
C PRO A 305 -7.93 -19.04 20.90
N ALA A 306 -7.76 -20.15 21.61
CA ALA A 306 -6.98 -20.16 22.85
C ALA A 306 -5.58 -19.57 22.60
N PHE A 307 -5.17 -18.66 23.50
CA PHE A 307 -3.86 -18.02 23.41
C PHE A 307 -2.75 -19.08 23.49
N ASN A 308 -1.86 -19.09 22.49
CA ASN A 308 -0.81 -20.09 22.35
C ASN A 308 0.49 -19.45 21.82
N LEU A 309 1.60 -19.65 22.56
CA LEU A 309 2.92 -19.14 22.21
C LEU A 309 3.74 -20.09 21.33
N ALA A 310 3.22 -21.26 20.95
CA ALA A 310 3.96 -22.27 20.18
C ALA A 310 4.55 -21.74 18.87
N HIS A 311 3.86 -20.82 18.18
CA HIS A 311 4.41 -20.22 16.97
C HIS A 311 5.54 -19.23 17.26
N ILE A 312 5.40 -18.43 18.33
CA ILE A 312 6.45 -17.51 18.80
C ILE A 312 7.70 -18.29 19.21
N GLN A 313 7.53 -19.37 19.98
CA GLN A 313 8.63 -20.25 20.36
C GLN A 313 9.31 -20.86 19.14
N ARG A 314 8.56 -21.27 18.12
CA ARG A 314 9.12 -21.83 16.89
C ARG A 314 9.93 -20.81 16.09
N LEU A 315 9.55 -19.53 16.13
CA LEU A 315 10.26 -18.45 15.46
C LEU A 315 11.41 -17.88 16.29
N THR A 316 11.55 -18.29 17.55
CA THR A 316 12.56 -17.77 18.46
C THR A 316 13.66 -18.80 18.69
N ASP A 317 14.91 -18.38 18.56
CA ASP A 317 16.08 -19.14 19.00
C ASP A 317 16.83 -18.39 20.12
N ASP A 318 18.08 -18.75 20.37
CA ASP A 318 18.93 -18.13 21.38
C ASP A 318 19.33 -16.68 21.05
N THR A 319 19.07 -16.22 19.83
CA THR A 319 19.41 -14.89 19.34
C THR A 319 18.23 -13.94 19.50
N GLY A 320 17.06 -14.33 19.00
CA GLY A 320 15.87 -13.47 18.90
C GLY A 320 14.73 -14.13 18.12
N ILE A 321 13.68 -13.37 17.83
CA ILE A 321 12.60 -13.81 16.94
C ILE A 321 12.93 -13.50 15.47
N VAL A 322 12.78 -14.50 14.59
CA VAL A 322 13.01 -14.40 13.14
C VAL A 322 11.89 -13.60 12.46
N GLN A 323 12.23 -12.71 11.52
CA GLN A 323 11.29 -11.71 10.98
C GLN A 323 10.05 -12.30 10.29
N HIS A 324 10.22 -13.42 9.59
CA HIS A 324 9.13 -14.01 8.83
C HIS A 324 9.12 -15.54 8.89
N ALA A 325 7.95 -16.09 8.57
CA ALA A 325 7.73 -17.51 8.38
C ALA A 325 7.24 -17.79 6.96
N LYS A 326 7.60 -18.96 6.42
CA LYS A 326 6.89 -19.56 5.30
C LYS A 326 5.89 -20.55 5.87
N TYR A 327 4.62 -20.18 5.83
CA TYR A 327 3.55 -20.86 6.56
C TYR A 327 3.87 -20.86 8.06
N GLY A 328 4.10 -22.02 8.66
CA GLY A 328 4.48 -22.15 10.06
C GLY A 328 5.98 -22.31 10.31
N ILE A 329 6.85 -22.24 9.30
CA ILE A 329 8.29 -22.54 9.42
C ILE A 329 9.12 -21.24 9.33
N PRO A 330 10.08 -20.98 10.24
CA PRO A 330 10.93 -19.80 10.20
C PRO A 330 11.68 -19.64 8.87
N ASN A 331 11.69 -18.44 8.30
CA ASN A 331 12.46 -18.12 7.11
C ASN A 331 13.83 -17.54 7.49
N LEU A 332 14.77 -18.42 7.84
CA LEU A 332 16.10 -18.03 8.33
C LEU A 332 16.90 -17.17 7.34
N LYS A 333 16.51 -17.10 6.06
CA LYS A 333 17.18 -16.22 5.08
C LYS A 333 16.97 -14.73 5.36
N GLU A 334 15.95 -14.37 6.13
CA GLU A 334 15.59 -12.98 6.41
C GLU A 334 16.09 -12.50 7.78
N GLY A 335 16.71 -13.39 8.57
CA GLY A 335 17.33 -13.03 9.85
C GLY A 335 16.35 -12.44 10.86
N TYR A 336 16.79 -11.41 11.56
CA TYR A 336 16.10 -10.81 12.71
C TYR A 336 16.02 -9.29 12.54
N CYS A 337 15.03 -8.68 13.19
CA CYS A 337 14.98 -7.23 13.32
C CYS A 337 14.66 -6.78 14.76
N VAL A 338 15.09 -5.57 15.11
CA VAL A 338 14.81 -5.02 16.45
C VAL A 338 13.33 -4.74 16.64
N ASP A 339 12.61 -4.39 15.58
CA ASP A 339 11.18 -4.06 15.70
C ASP A 339 10.28 -5.27 15.94
N ASP A 340 10.62 -6.46 15.44
CA ASP A 340 9.93 -7.71 15.82
C ASP A 340 10.31 -8.13 17.25
N ASN A 341 11.58 -8.02 17.64
CA ASN A 341 12.01 -8.35 19.00
C ASN A 341 11.41 -7.39 20.05
N ALA A 342 11.27 -6.11 19.74
CA ALA A 342 10.58 -5.12 20.57
C ALA A 342 9.09 -5.48 20.78
N ARG A 343 8.39 -5.88 19.71
CA ARG A 343 6.99 -6.34 19.80
C ARG A 343 6.87 -7.66 20.56
N ALA A 344 7.80 -8.58 20.36
CA ALA A 344 7.86 -9.84 21.09
C ALA A 344 8.13 -9.64 22.59
N LEU A 345 8.95 -8.65 22.95
CA LEU A 345 9.16 -8.24 24.35
C LEU A 345 7.87 -7.74 24.99
N ILE A 346 7.11 -6.87 24.31
CA ILE A 346 5.80 -6.42 24.81
C ILE A 346 4.84 -7.62 24.96
N LEU A 347 4.79 -8.52 23.97
CA LEU A 347 3.95 -9.71 24.00
C LEU A 347 4.26 -10.60 25.21
N THR A 348 5.54 -10.83 25.55
CA THR A 348 5.89 -11.68 26.70
C THR A 348 5.41 -11.07 28.02
N ILE A 349 5.53 -9.76 28.17
CA ILE A 349 5.05 -9.05 29.36
C ILE A 349 3.52 -9.13 29.45
N LEU A 350 2.82 -8.88 28.34
CA LEU A 350 1.36 -9.00 28.27
C LEU A 350 0.87 -10.42 28.60
N ALA A 351 1.50 -11.44 28.00
CA ALA A 351 1.18 -12.84 28.27
C ALA A 351 1.40 -13.18 29.75
N TYR A 352 2.53 -12.77 30.33
CA TYR A 352 2.80 -12.98 31.74
C TYR A 352 1.79 -12.27 32.64
N GLN A 353 1.38 -11.04 32.32
CA GLN A 353 0.35 -10.32 33.08
C GLN A 353 -1.01 -11.02 33.00
N GLN A 354 -1.39 -11.51 31.82
CA GLN A 354 -2.70 -12.10 31.57
C GLN A 354 -2.86 -13.50 32.21
N ASN A 355 -1.86 -14.38 32.09
CA ASN A 355 -2.01 -15.79 32.50
C ASN A 355 -0.80 -16.37 33.24
N LYS A 356 0.15 -15.51 33.67
CA LYS A 356 1.38 -15.95 34.37
C LYS A 356 2.18 -16.99 33.57
N SER A 357 2.17 -16.89 32.24
CA SER A 357 2.89 -17.81 31.35
C SER A 357 4.38 -17.87 31.70
N LYS A 358 4.84 -19.07 32.08
CA LYS A 358 6.27 -19.36 32.31
C LYS A 358 7.08 -19.27 31.02
N VAL A 359 6.51 -19.78 29.93
CA VAL A 359 7.10 -19.70 28.58
C VAL A 359 7.38 -18.25 28.20
N ALA A 360 6.46 -17.33 28.51
CA ALA A 360 6.67 -15.92 28.22
C ALA A 360 7.87 -15.34 29.01
N LEU A 361 8.01 -15.70 30.28
CA LEU A 361 9.17 -15.29 31.09
C LEU A 361 10.49 -15.88 30.58
N GLU A 362 10.48 -17.09 30.04
CA GLU A 362 11.68 -17.73 29.46
C GLU A 362 12.10 -17.05 28.15
N LEU A 363 11.16 -16.54 27.36
CA LEU A 363 11.43 -15.82 26.10
C LEU A 363 11.87 -14.36 26.32
N LEU A 364 11.38 -13.71 27.39
CA LEU A 364 11.69 -12.31 27.70
C LEU A 364 13.19 -11.95 27.64
N PRO A 365 14.12 -12.69 28.30
CA PRO A 365 15.54 -12.34 28.28
C PRO A 365 16.14 -12.39 26.87
N ILE A 366 15.66 -13.28 25.98
CA ILE A 366 16.16 -13.41 24.61
C ILE A 366 15.92 -12.09 23.84
N TYR A 367 14.69 -11.59 23.89
CA TYR A 367 14.32 -10.35 23.19
C TYR A 367 15.01 -9.12 23.78
N LEU A 368 15.13 -9.06 25.11
CA LEU A 368 15.83 -7.95 25.76
C LEU A 368 17.34 -7.97 25.46
N SER A 369 17.98 -9.14 25.45
CA SER A 369 19.39 -9.26 25.06
C SER A 369 19.60 -8.91 23.59
N TYR A 370 18.66 -9.27 22.70
CA TYR A 370 18.73 -8.85 21.30
C TYR A 370 18.69 -7.33 21.17
N ILE A 371 17.76 -6.66 21.85
CA ILE A 371 17.66 -5.20 21.85
C ILE A 371 18.95 -4.55 22.36
N GLN A 372 19.52 -5.07 23.44
CA GLN A 372 20.81 -4.57 23.95
C GLN A 372 21.94 -4.78 22.94
N TYR A 373 22.01 -5.95 22.32
CA TYR A 373 23.03 -6.27 21.32
C TYR A 373 22.96 -5.34 20.10
N MET A 374 21.75 -4.96 19.70
CA MET A 374 21.52 -4.05 18.58
C MET A 374 21.71 -2.57 18.94
N GLN A 375 21.86 -2.23 20.22
CA GLN A 375 22.07 -0.85 20.65
C GLN A 375 23.50 -0.38 20.32
N CYS A 376 23.60 0.73 19.59
CA CYS A 376 24.86 1.38 19.26
C CYS A 376 25.48 2.08 20.49
N ASP A 377 26.77 2.41 20.40
CA ASP A 377 27.49 3.11 21.47
C ASP A 377 26.90 4.50 21.78
N ASN A 378 26.35 5.16 20.76
CA ASN A 378 25.67 6.44 20.91
C ASN A 378 24.22 6.31 21.44
N GLY A 379 23.73 5.10 21.70
CA GLY A 379 22.38 4.85 22.21
C GLY A 379 21.27 4.74 21.17
N ASN A 380 21.59 4.89 19.87
CA ASN A 380 20.67 4.53 18.79
C ASN A 380 20.63 3.00 18.62
N PHE A 381 19.84 2.48 17.68
CA PHE A 381 19.74 1.04 17.42
C PHE A 381 19.97 0.74 15.95
N ARG A 382 20.66 -0.36 15.68
CA ARG A 382 20.56 -1.09 14.40
C ARG A 382 19.21 -1.77 14.32
N ASN A 383 18.68 -1.98 13.12
CA ASN A 383 17.47 -2.78 12.97
C ASN A 383 17.79 -4.21 12.59
N PHE A 384 18.65 -4.45 11.60
CA PHE A 384 18.71 -5.74 10.91
C PHE A 384 19.96 -6.57 11.24
N LEU A 385 19.73 -7.84 11.58
CA LEU A 385 20.77 -8.83 11.83
C LEU A 385 20.56 -10.05 10.94
N SER A 386 21.60 -10.48 10.24
CA SER A 386 21.55 -11.71 9.43
C SER A 386 21.45 -12.95 10.33
N PHE A 387 21.06 -14.10 9.77
CA PHE A 387 21.08 -15.37 10.52
C PHE A 387 22.49 -15.79 10.95
N ARG A 388 23.53 -15.30 10.27
CA ARG A 388 24.94 -15.48 10.67
C ARG A 388 25.39 -14.49 11.74
N ARG A 389 24.47 -13.68 12.28
CA ARG A 389 24.72 -12.61 13.25
C ARG A 389 25.64 -11.52 12.71
N GLU A 390 25.50 -11.20 11.43
CA GLU A 390 26.17 -10.08 10.78
C GLU A 390 25.22 -8.88 10.73
N TYR A 391 25.66 -7.70 11.16
CA TYR A 391 24.86 -6.47 11.02
C TYR A 391 24.63 -6.17 9.55
N LEU A 392 23.37 -5.85 9.21
CA LEU A 392 22.97 -5.53 7.84
C LEU A 392 22.72 -4.02 7.64
N ASP A 393 22.71 -3.27 8.74
CA ASP A 393 22.59 -1.81 8.78
C ASP A 393 23.48 -1.21 9.88
N GLU A 394 23.81 0.07 9.73
CA GLU A 394 24.55 0.83 10.75
C GLU A 394 23.62 1.52 11.76
N ILE A 395 22.46 1.98 11.28
CA ILE A 395 21.41 2.64 12.06
C ILE A 395 20.06 2.23 11.46
N GLY A 396 19.13 1.83 12.32
CA GLY A 396 17.77 1.49 11.95
C GLY A 396 16.91 2.72 11.63
N THR A 397 15.69 2.48 11.18
CA THR A 397 14.71 3.54 10.92
C THR A 397 14.16 4.16 12.21
N GLU A 398 13.60 5.37 12.11
CA GLU A 398 12.88 5.99 13.23
C GLU A 398 11.68 5.15 13.71
N ASP A 399 11.02 4.40 12.82
CA ASP A 399 9.91 3.50 13.18
C ASP A 399 10.41 2.32 14.05
N SER A 400 11.54 1.70 13.69
CA SER A 400 12.17 0.67 14.53
C SER A 400 12.69 1.24 15.86
N PHE A 401 13.19 2.48 15.85
CA PHE A 401 13.62 3.17 17.07
C PHE A 401 12.43 3.39 18.01
N GLY A 402 11.35 4.04 17.55
CA GLY A 402 10.16 4.34 18.34
C GLY A 402 9.54 3.08 18.97
N ARG A 403 9.43 1.99 18.21
CA ARG A 403 8.98 0.68 18.72
C ARG A 403 9.87 0.13 19.82
N THR A 404 11.18 0.28 19.67
CA THR A 404 12.16 -0.18 20.68
C THR A 404 11.97 0.62 21.96
N ILE A 405 11.89 1.95 21.88
CA ILE A 405 11.63 2.83 23.03
C ILE A 405 10.30 2.50 23.70
N TRP A 406 9.24 2.27 22.92
CA TRP A 406 7.95 1.84 23.45
C TRP A 406 8.08 0.53 24.24
N SER A 407 8.78 -0.47 23.70
CA SER A 407 8.97 -1.75 24.38
C SER A 407 9.77 -1.64 25.68
N LEU A 408 10.83 -0.82 25.70
CA LEU A 408 11.64 -0.58 26.88
C LEU A 408 10.85 0.19 27.95
N GLY A 409 10.12 1.25 27.56
CA GLY A 409 9.23 1.98 28.46
C GLY A 409 8.14 1.09 29.05
N TYR A 410 7.54 0.23 28.21
CA TYR A 410 6.54 -0.75 28.66
C TYR A 410 7.13 -1.74 29.67
N LEU A 411 8.35 -2.24 29.44
CA LEU A 411 9.06 -3.12 30.36
C LEU A 411 9.41 -2.42 31.68
N ILE A 412 9.91 -1.18 31.65
CA ILE A 412 10.22 -0.41 32.87
C ILE A 412 8.99 -0.34 33.79
N ASN A 413 7.83 -0.03 33.21
CA ASN A 413 6.57 0.11 33.95
C ASN A 413 6.00 -1.24 34.44
N ASN A 414 6.21 -2.32 33.68
CA ASN A 414 5.53 -3.62 33.90
C ASN A 414 6.48 -4.79 34.22
N ALA A 415 7.73 -4.51 34.58
CA ALA A 415 8.76 -5.54 34.73
C ALA A 415 8.38 -6.63 35.73
N PRO A 416 8.65 -7.92 35.42
CA PRO A 416 8.35 -9.02 36.33
C PRO A 416 9.28 -9.04 37.55
N ASN A 417 10.45 -8.39 37.48
CA ASN A 417 11.37 -8.19 38.60
C ASN A 417 12.23 -6.93 38.40
N ASN A 418 13.01 -6.57 39.43
CA ASN A 418 13.82 -5.35 39.40
C ASN A 418 15.01 -5.42 38.42
N SER A 419 15.60 -6.59 38.20
CA SER A 419 16.74 -6.76 37.29
C SER A 419 16.37 -6.39 35.86
N TYR A 420 15.22 -6.85 35.36
CA TYR A 420 14.76 -6.46 34.02
C TYR A 420 14.36 -4.99 33.93
N ARG A 421 13.81 -4.43 35.01
CA ARG A 421 13.48 -2.99 35.05
C ARG A 421 14.72 -2.12 34.90
N GLU A 422 15.76 -2.39 35.69
CA GLU A 422 16.97 -1.58 35.66
C GLU A 422 17.73 -1.75 34.34
N PHE A 423 17.79 -2.97 33.80
CA PHE A 423 18.42 -3.20 32.49
C PHE A 423 17.69 -2.46 31.38
N ALA A 424 16.35 -2.51 31.35
CA ALA A 424 15.56 -1.75 30.37
C ALA A 424 15.73 -0.23 30.52
N LYS A 425 15.83 0.25 31.76
CA LYS A 425 16.04 1.67 32.07
C LYS A 425 17.40 2.16 31.59
N GLU A 426 18.46 1.36 31.74
CA GLU A 426 19.79 1.68 31.19
C GLU A 426 19.72 1.87 29.68
N LEU A 427 19.15 0.90 28.95
CA LEU A 427 18.99 0.97 27.50
C LEU A 427 18.15 2.20 27.10
N PHE A 428 17.01 2.42 27.76
CA PHE A 428 16.11 3.54 27.49
C PHE A 428 16.81 4.90 27.67
N LEU A 429 17.51 5.09 28.79
CA LEU A 429 18.19 6.35 29.10
C LEU A 429 19.32 6.65 28.12
N LYS A 430 20.04 5.62 27.66
CA LYS A 430 21.07 5.77 26.63
C LYS A 430 20.51 6.30 25.30
N SER A 431 19.24 6.00 25.01
CA SER A 431 18.57 6.42 23.77
C SER A 431 17.94 7.81 23.80
N VAL A 432 17.73 8.39 24.99
CA VAL A 432 17.11 9.73 25.17
C VAL A 432 17.73 10.84 24.30
N PRO A 433 19.06 10.90 24.06
CA PRO A 433 19.65 11.95 23.22
C PRO A 433 19.07 12.05 21.80
N HIS A 434 18.50 10.96 21.26
CA HIS A 434 17.96 10.91 19.89
C HIS A 434 16.50 11.36 19.79
N PHE A 435 15.78 11.51 20.91
CA PHE A 435 14.32 11.76 20.88
C PHE A 435 13.96 13.08 20.20
N LYS A 436 14.78 14.11 20.43
CA LYS A 436 14.60 15.45 19.85
C LYS A 436 14.83 15.50 18.34
N ASP A 437 15.50 14.49 17.78
CA ASP A 437 15.92 14.47 16.38
C ASP A 437 14.96 13.67 15.49
N LEU A 438 13.94 13.04 16.07
CA LEU A 438 12.89 12.29 15.36
C LEU A 438 12.01 13.23 14.53
N LYS A 439 11.75 12.85 13.27
CA LYS A 439 10.98 13.64 12.30
C LYS A 439 9.77 12.90 11.75
N HIS A 440 9.81 11.57 11.70
CA HIS A 440 8.74 10.75 11.19
C HIS A 440 7.71 10.45 12.28
N LEU A 441 6.43 10.68 11.97
CA LEU A 441 5.31 10.48 12.89
C LEU A 441 5.29 9.08 13.54
N ARG A 442 5.69 8.04 12.80
CA ARG A 442 5.74 6.66 13.31
C ARG A 442 6.85 6.41 14.33
N GLY A 443 7.94 7.18 14.27
CA GLY A 443 8.98 7.13 15.30
C GLY A 443 8.62 7.95 16.54
N LEU A 444 7.85 9.04 16.33
CA LEU A 444 7.42 9.95 17.40
C LEU A 444 6.26 9.40 18.25
N ALA A 445 5.29 8.74 17.61
CA ALA A 445 4.12 8.14 18.26
C ALA A 445 4.49 6.89 19.05
#